data_AF-A0A565BTD4-F1
#
_entry.id   AF-A0A565BTD4-F1
#
_cell.length_a   1.000
_cell.length_b   1.000
_cell.length_c   1.000
_cell.angle_alpha   90.00
_cell.angle_beta   90.00
_cell.angle_gamma   90.00
#
_symmetry.space_group_name_H-M   'P 1'
#
loop_
_entity.id
_entity.type
_entity.pdbx_description
1 polymer ?
#
loop_
_entity_poly.entity_id
_entity_poly.type
_entity_poly.pdbx_seq_one_letter_code
_entity_poly.pdbx_strand_id
1 'polypeptide(L)'
;MVLKVYPNGDGVGVGNSLSLYLLSESNEKDYVRAKLRVLNQVPSNNVEKQVEGWPNAAENGWGFEKFIPLADLKDASKGFVVEDLLEVEVEIIAFSKTDSF
;
A
#
# COMPACT_ATOMS: atom_id res chain seq x y z
N MET A 1 -8.92 -8.60 -4.51
CA MET A 1 -8.12 -7.37 -4.29
C MET A 1 -6.82 -7.83 -3.68
N VAL A 2 -5.69 -7.44 -4.26
CA VAL A 2 -4.35 -7.88 -3.86
C VAL A 2 -3.53 -6.68 -3.43
N LEU A 3 -2.87 -6.79 -2.28
CA LEU A 3 -1.83 -5.87 -1.88
C LEU A 3 -0.52 -6.23 -2.60
N LYS A 4 0.03 -5.29 -3.36
CA LYS A 4 1.39 -5.38 -3.89
C LYS A 4 2.32 -4.54 -3.04
N VAL A 5 3.42 -5.17 -2.63
CA VAL A 5 4.46 -4.55 -1.81
C VAL A 5 5.76 -4.58 -2.60
N TYR A 6 6.41 -3.43 -2.77
CA TYR A 6 7.74 -3.31 -3.33
C TYR A 6 8.71 -2.82 -2.25
N PRO A 7 9.39 -3.73 -1.54
CA PRO A 7 10.23 -3.38 -0.39
C PRO A 7 11.35 -2.38 -0.70
N ASN A 8 11.86 -2.36 -1.94
CA ASN A 8 12.89 -1.43 -2.40
C ASN A 8 12.35 -0.40 -3.42
N GLY A 9 11.02 -0.23 -3.46
CA GLY A 9 10.34 0.76 -4.28
C GLY A 9 10.01 0.31 -5.70
N ASP A 10 9.09 1.07 -6.31
CA ASP A 10 8.66 1.01 -7.71
C ASP A 10 8.72 2.41 -8.33
N GLY A 11 8.84 2.48 -9.66
CA GLY A 11 8.89 3.73 -10.42
C GLY A 11 9.88 4.76 -9.86
N VAL A 12 9.40 5.96 -9.53
CA VAL A 12 10.26 7.04 -8.97
C VAL A 12 10.70 6.81 -7.52
N GLY A 13 10.18 5.76 -6.87
CA GLY A 13 10.51 5.36 -5.50
C GLY A 13 11.66 4.35 -5.39
N VAL A 14 12.11 3.77 -6.50
CA VAL A 14 13.16 2.73 -6.51
C VAL A 14 14.40 3.17 -5.73
N GLY A 15 14.83 2.32 -4.80
CA GLY A 15 16.01 2.54 -3.95
C GLY A 15 15.83 3.57 -2.84
N ASN A 16 14.67 4.22 -2.73
CA ASN A 16 14.43 5.32 -1.81
C ASN A 16 13.22 5.09 -0.90
N SER A 17 12.15 4.48 -1.37
CA SER A 17 10.92 4.30 -0.59
C SER A 17 10.34 2.91 -0.74
N LEU A 18 9.65 2.42 0.28
CA LEU A 18 8.68 1.34 0.12
C LEU A 18 7.53 1.88 -0.73
N SER A 19 7.08 1.06 -1.68
CA SER A 19 5.88 1.35 -2.47
C SER A 19 4.80 0.31 -2.18
N LEU A 20 3.57 0.80 -2.01
CA LEU A 20 2.39 -0.02 -1.71
C LEU A 20 1.29 0.29 -2.72
N TYR A 21 0.66 -0.76 -3.27
CA TYR A 21 -0.44 -0.65 -4.22
C TYR A 21 -1.53 -1.66 -3.90
N LEU A 22 -2.76 -1.27 -4.18
CA LEU A 22 -3.92 -2.14 -4.20
C LEU A 22 -4.29 -2.45 -5.65
N LEU A 23 -4.40 -3.73 -5.98
CA LEU A 23 -4.73 -4.21 -7.32
C LEU A 23 -6.07 -4.95 -7.30
N SER A 24 -6.91 -4.76 -8.32
CA SER A 24 -7.97 -5.73 -8.58
C SER A 24 -7.38 -7.01 -9.18
N GLU A 25 -7.87 -8.18 -8.75
CA GLU A 25 -7.51 -9.46 -9.37
C GLU A 25 -8.31 -9.72 -10.65
N SER A 26 -9.51 -9.14 -10.74
CA SER A 26 -10.30 -9.17 -11.95
C SER A 26 -9.82 -8.05 -12.89
N ASN A 27 -9.94 -8.28 -14.20
CA ASN A 27 -9.85 -7.21 -15.19
C ASN A 27 -11.11 -6.32 -15.20
N GLU A 28 -12.00 -6.48 -14.21
CA GLU A 28 -13.22 -5.71 -14.07
C GLU A 28 -12.93 -4.36 -13.43
N LYS A 29 -13.76 -3.36 -13.77
CA LYS A 29 -13.69 -2.03 -13.17
C LYS A 29 -14.36 -2.05 -11.81
N ASP A 30 -13.63 -2.57 -10.83
CA ASP A 30 -14.02 -2.52 -9.44
C ASP A 30 -13.64 -1.16 -8.84
N TYR A 31 -14.61 -0.44 -8.29
CA TYR A 31 -14.34 0.75 -7.50
C TYR A 31 -13.90 0.34 -6.10
N VAL A 32 -12.86 0.99 -5.58
CA VAL A 32 -12.42 0.83 -4.19
C VAL A 32 -12.06 2.17 -3.59
N ARG A 33 -12.39 2.32 -2.30
CA ARG A 33 -11.80 3.31 -1.40
C ARG A 33 -11.20 2.54 -0.23
N ALA A 34 -9.91 2.72 0.02
CA ALA A 34 -9.20 2.00 1.06
C ALA A 34 -8.15 2.88 1.75
N LYS A 35 -7.81 2.52 2.98
CA LYS A 35 -6.64 3.03 3.69
C LYS A 35 -5.54 1.98 3.65
N LEU A 36 -4.37 2.40 3.21
CA LEU A 36 -3.14 1.63 3.31
C LEU A 36 -2.39 2.13 4.54
N ARG A 37 -1.91 1.21 5.38
CA ARG A 37 -1.13 1.55 6.58
C ARG A 37 0.14 0.71 6.66
N VAL A 38 1.25 1.36 6.99
CA VAL A 38 2.39 0.67 7.59
C VAL A 38 2.26 0.86 9.10
N LEU A 39 2.15 -0.24 9.82
CA LEU A 39 1.95 -0.22 11.26
C LEU A 39 3.29 0.01 11.95
N ASN A 40 3.26 0.85 12.97
CA ASN A 40 4.35 1.03 13.90
C ASN A 40 4.12 0.06 15.06
N GLN A 41 5.06 -0.86 15.26
CA GLN A 41 4.96 -1.87 16.31
C GLN A 41 5.18 -1.29 17.71
N VAL A 42 5.58 -0.01 17.79
CA VAL A 42 5.49 0.81 18.99
C VAL A 42 4.27 1.73 18.85
N PRO A 43 3.22 1.56 19.68
CA PRO A 43 1.93 2.19 19.46
C PRO A 43 2.03 3.71 19.58
N SER A 44 2.06 4.41 18.44
CA SER A 44 1.71 5.85 18.33
C SER A 44 1.81 6.43 16.92
N ASN A 45 2.57 5.84 15.99
CA ASN A 45 2.95 6.52 14.74
C ASN A 45 2.86 5.65 13.48
N ASN A 46 1.69 5.05 13.22
CA ASN A 46 1.42 4.39 11.94
C ASN A 46 1.47 5.40 10.79
N VAL A 47 1.94 4.98 9.61
CA VAL A 47 1.84 5.79 8.39
C VAL A 47 0.62 5.33 7.61
N GLU A 48 -0.39 6.19 7.50
CA GLU A 48 -1.64 5.93 6.76
C GLU A 48 -1.73 6.81 5.51
N LYS A 49 -2.13 6.23 4.38
CA LYS A 49 -2.55 6.98 3.18
C LYS A 49 -3.80 6.35 2.58
N GLN A 50 -4.71 7.17 2.08
CA GLN A 50 -5.93 6.70 1.42
C GLN A 50 -5.75 6.59 -0.09
N VAL A 51 -6.30 5.53 -0.68
CA VAL A 51 -6.47 5.37 -2.13
C VAL A 51 -7.95 5.31 -2.48
N GLU A 52 -8.32 5.86 -3.63
CA GLU A 52 -9.69 5.83 -4.13
C GLU A 52 -9.69 5.81 -5.67
N GLY A 53 -10.44 4.89 -6.26
CA GLY A 53 -10.62 4.82 -7.71
C GLY A 53 -10.88 3.40 -8.20
N TRP A 54 -10.57 3.16 -9.47
CA TRP A 54 -10.73 1.87 -10.13
C TRP A 54 -9.35 1.24 -10.39
N PRO A 55 -8.75 0.54 -9.41
CA PRO A 55 -7.44 -0.10 -9.57
C PRO A 55 -7.52 -1.13 -10.69
N ASN A 56 -6.85 -0.84 -11.80
CA ASN A 56 -6.76 -1.75 -12.92
C ASN A 56 -5.38 -2.44 -12.92
N ALA A 57 -5.35 -3.70 -13.37
CA ALA A 57 -4.12 -4.47 -13.41
C ALA A 57 -3.10 -3.94 -14.44
N ALA A 58 -3.58 -3.26 -15.49
CA ALA A 58 -2.76 -2.71 -16.58
C ALA A 58 -1.89 -1.51 -16.16
N GLU A 59 -2.33 -0.73 -15.16
CA GLU A 59 -1.67 0.47 -14.65
C GLU A 59 -1.07 0.23 -13.25
N ASN A 60 -0.71 -1.02 -12.93
CA ASN A 60 -0.12 -1.41 -11.64
C ASN A 60 -1.02 -1.25 -10.40
N GLY A 61 -2.30 -0.92 -10.57
CA GLY A 61 -3.26 -0.72 -9.49
C GLY A 61 -3.24 0.71 -8.94
N TRP A 62 -3.78 0.92 -7.74
CA TRP A 62 -3.77 2.22 -7.07
C TRP A 62 -2.94 2.20 -5.80
N GLY A 63 -2.00 3.14 -5.69
CA GLY A 63 -1.04 3.15 -4.61
C GLY A 63 -0.09 4.33 -4.65
N PHE A 64 1.05 4.16 -4.00
CA PHE A 64 2.07 5.20 -3.88
C PHE A 64 3.45 4.63 -4.20
N GLU A 65 4.10 5.17 -5.23
CA GLU A 65 5.52 4.93 -5.50
C GLU A 65 6.40 5.32 -4.31
N LYS A 66 5.99 6.34 -3.54
CA LYS A 66 6.67 6.79 -2.31
C LYS A 66 5.72 6.71 -1.12
N PHE A 67 5.56 5.51 -0.56
CA PHE A 67 4.72 5.30 0.61
C PHE A 67 5.42 5.77 1.89
N ILE A 68 6.54 5.15 2.22
CA ILE A 68 7.41 5.48 3.37
C ILE A 68 8.88 5.42 2.91
N PRO A 69 9.74 6.38 3.30
CA PRO A 69 11.17 6.33 2.98
C PRO A 69 11.84 5.08 3.57
N LEU A 70 12.76 4.47 2.82
CA LEU A 70 13.57 3.36 3.31
C LEU A 70 14.45 3.79 4.49
N ALA A 71 14.84 5.06 4.56
CA ALA A 71 15.56 5.61 5.69
C ALA A 71 14.73 5.50 6.99
N ASP A 72 13.44 5.81 6.93
CA ASP A 72 12.53 5.70 8.08
C ASP A 72 12.23 4.23 8.43
N LEU A 73 12.11 3.35 7.44
CA LEU A 73 11.93 1.91 7.68
C LEU A 73 13.16 1.26 8.34
N LYS A 74 14.37 1.70 7.96
CA LYS A 74 15.64 1.17 8.48
C LYS A 74 16.04 1.78 9.82
N ASP A 75 15.45 2.92 10.19
CA ASP A 75 15.66 3.54 11.49
C ASP A 75 14.89 2.76 12.56
N ALA A 76 15.60 1.90 13.31
CA ALA A 76 15.02 1.09 14.37
C ALA A 76 14.30 1.92 15.45
N SER A 77 14.64 3.20 15.64
CA SER A 77 13.95 4.08 16.59
C SER A 77 12.53 4.44 16.14
N LYS A 78 12.22 4.28 14.84
CA LYS A 78 10.89 4.53 14.28
C LYS A 78 9.94 3.36 14.51
N GLY A 79 10.42 2.14 14.77
CA GLY A 79 9.56 1.01 15.15
C GLY A 79 8.69 0.41 14.03
N PHE A 80 8.95 0.72 12.75
CA PHE A 80 8.21 0.13 11.63
C PHE A 80 8.63 -1.31 11.31
N VAL A 81 9.93 -1.60 11.50
CA VAL A 81 10.48 -2.95 11.34
C VAL A 81 11.08 -3.37 12.67
N VAL A 82 10.53 -4.43 13.26
CA VAL A 82 11.00 -5.04 14.50
C VAL A 82 11.18 -6.52 14.23
N GLU A 83 12.33 -7.09 14.59
CA GLU A 83 12.65 -8.52 14.33
C GLU A 83 12.48 -8.93 12.86
N ASP A 84 12.89 -8.05 11.93
CA ASP A 84 12.75 -8.25 10.47
C ASP A 84 11.31 -8.40 9.97
N LEU A 85 10.32 -8.02 10.80
CA LEU A 85 8.90 -8.02 10.47
C LEU A 85 8.43 -6.60 10.11
N LEU A 86 7.81 -6.46 8.95
CA LEU A 86 7.05 -5.28 8.54
C LEU A 86 5.56 -5.62 8.54
N GLU A 87 4.77 -4.84 9.28
CA GLU A 87 3.32 -5.00 9.31
C GLU A 87 2.64 -3.98 8.40
N VAL A 88 1.82 -4.47 7.48
CA VAL A 88 1.04 -3.65 6.54
C VAL A 88 -0.43 -4.02 6.67
N GLU A 89 -1.28 -3.00 6.80
CA GLU A 89 -2.73 -3.16 6.91
C GLU A 89 -3.43 -2.47 5.74
N VAL A 90 -4.51 -3.10 5.26
CA VAL A 90 -5.42 -2.52 4.28
C VAL A 90 -6.82 -2.52 4.86
N GLU A 91 -7.39 -1.33 5.08
CA GLU A 91 -8.78 -1.17 5.48
C GLU A 91 -9.62 -0.77 4.26
N ILE A 92 -10.50 -1.65 3.80
CA ILE A 92 -11.44 -1.35 2.72
C ILE A 92 -12.63 -0.58 3.30
N ILE A 93 -12.77 0.68 2.90
CA ILE A 93 -13.86 1.56 3.34
C ILE A 93 -15.09 1.38 2.46
N ALA A 94 -14.88 1.28 1.15
CA ALA A 94 -15.94 1.05 0.18
C ALA A 94 -15.42 0.19 -0.97
N PHE A 95 -16.28 -0.69 -1.47
CA PHE A 95 -15.99 -1.57 -2.59
C PHE A 95 -17.27 -1.76 -3.41
N SER A 96 -17.17 -1.61 -4.73
CA SER A 96 -18.28 -1.86 -5.66
C SER A 96 -17.74 -2.56 -6.88
N LYS A 97 -18.34 -3.71 -7.20
CA LYS A 97 -18.13 -4.38 -8.48
C LYS A 97 -19.08 -3.82 -9.51
N THR A 98 -18.57 -3.62 -10.72
CA THR A 98 -19.45 -3.37 -11.86
C THR A 98 -19.74 -4.72 -12.49
N ASP A 99 -20.97 -5.20 -12.34
CA ASP A 99 -21.41 -6.38 -13.09
C ASP A 99 -21.35 -6.06 -14.59
N SER A 100 -20.59 -6.85 -15.33
CA SER A 100 -20.59 -6.79 -16.79
C SER A 100 -21.85 -7.52 -17.28
N PHE A 101 -22.78 -6.81 -17.91
CA PHE A 101 -23.97 -7.40 -18.56
C PHE A 101 -23.60 -8.21 -19.81
#